data_AF-A0A6L7I221-F1
#
_entry.id   AF-A0A6L7I221-F1
#
_cell.length_a   1.000
_cell.length_b   1.000
_cell.length_c   1.000
_cell.angle_alpha   90.00
_cell.angle_beta   90.00
_cell.angle_gamma   90.00
#
_symmetry.space_group_name_H-M   'P 1'
#
loop_
_entity.id
_entity.type
_entity.pdbx_description
1 polymer ?
#
loop_
_entity_poly.entity_id
_entity_poly.type
_entity_poly.pdbx_seq_one_letter_code
_entity_poly.pdbx_strand_id
1 'polypeptide(L)'
;MDINDIKKSLTGLEKYFVSDVQVRTSDGSIVLYVPKDKVSNTSKSGYVSHRQLQRLVGHLKRRYQSQVHIVYLKSRKVENLERGVFELLNSRFDNVVEQLFLKCDSAFEITAWIFANNLTHASRSDVEKVFKKLISESSFTLGSIQWLDAQTSLPTIFNILVATKSLQPVSLEMAQKYFEEEFPEISDRWLNRQYDKLLKKGLVLREHDFKSYSLTAKGLEVVPNPKNRYSSDISRALALGVRKW
;
A
#
# COMPACT_ATOMS: atom_id res chain seq x y z
N MET A 1 -10.97 -37.23 -27.78
CA MET A 1 -11.88 -36.90 -26.66
C MET A 1 -12.78 -35.79 -27.15
N ASP A 2 -14.09 -36.02 -27.26
CA ASP A 2 -15.00 -35.02 -27.85
C ASP A 2 -15.35 -33.95 -26.81
N ILE A 3 -15.06 -32.68 -27.13
CA ILE A 3 -15.42 -31.52 -26.30
C ILE A 3 -16.95 -31.52 -26.10
N ASN A 4 -17.73 -32.00 -27.05
CA ASN A 4 -19.19 -32.05 -26.96
C ASN A 4 -19.70 -33.06 -25.93
N ASP A 5 -18.96 -34.14 -25.65
CA ASP A 5 -19.31 -35.11 -24.59
C ASP A 5 -18.98 -34.57 -23.19
N ILE A 6 -17.84 -33.88 -23.07
CA ILE A 6 -17.51 -33.14 -21.85
C ILE A 6 -18.57 -32.05 -21.62
N LYS A 7 -18.97 -31.36 -22.70
CA LYS A 7 -20.00 -30.34 -22.68
C LYS A 7 -21.40 -30.90 -22.35
N LYS A 8 -21.78 -32.09 -22.85
CA LYS A 8 -23.04 -32.74 -22.47
C LYS A 8 -23.06 -33.24 -21.03
N SER A 9 -21.90 -33.63 -20.49
CA SER A 9 -21.76 -33.90 -19.06
C SER A 9 -21.81 -32.63 -18.17
N LEU A 10 -21.87 -31.42 -18.76
CA LEU A 10 -21.91 -30.12 -18.06
C LEU A 10 -23.23 -29.80 -17.35
N THR A 11 -24.32 -30.53 -17.58
CA THR A 11 -25.58 -30.26 -16.86
C THR A 11 -25.45 -30.38 -15.33
N GLY A 12 -24.40 -31.06 -14.85
CA GLY A 12 -24.02 -31.11 -13.43
C GLY A 12 -22.93 -30.14 -13.00
N LEU A 13 -22.35 -29.33 -13.90
CA LEU A 13 -21.22 -28.43 -13.66
C LEU A 13 -21.65 -27.01 -13.27
N GLU A 14 -22.88 -26.61 -13.59
CA GLU A 14 -23.47 -25.34 -13.16
C GLU A 14 -23.45 -25.16 -11.64
N LYS A 15 -23.63 -26.25 -10.87
CA LYS A 15 -23.54 -26.24 -9.40
C LYS A 15 -22.15 -25.90 -8.86
N TYR A 16 -21.12 -25.94 -9.70
CA TYR A 16 -19.74 -25.55 -9.37
C TYR A 16 -19.36 -24.20 -9.96
N PHE A 17 -20.31 -23.46 -10.57
CA PHE A 17 -20.08 -22.15 -11.19
C PHE A 17 -18.99 -22.17 -12.28
N VAL A 18 -18.86 -23.27 -13.01
CA VAL A 18 -17.93 -23.34 -14.15
C VAL A 18 -18.50 -22.50 -15.30
N SER A 19 -17.78 -21.46 -15.71
CA SER A 19 -18.20 -20.52 -16.76
C SER A 19 -17.84 -20.98 -18.16
N ASP A 20 -16.73 -21.72 -18.30
CA ASP A 20 -16.31 -22.32 -19.57
C ASP A 20 -15.44 -23.56 -19.33
N VAL A 21 -15.37 -24.44 -20.32
CA VAL A 21 -14.54 -25.64 -20.31
C VAL A 21 -13.83 -25.79 -21.65
N GLN A 22 -12.50 -25.92 -21.60
CA GLN A 22 -11.67 -26.12 -22.78
C GLN A 22 -10.82 -27.37 -22.63
N VAL A 23 -10.55 -28.05 -23.75
CA VAL A 23 -9.56 -29.11 -23.81
C VAL A 23 -8.33 -28.53 -24.48
N ARG A 24 -7.22 -28.48 -23.75
CA ARG A 24 -5.97 -27.97 -24.28
C ARG A 24 -5.42 -28.97 -25.29
N THR A 25 -5.24 -28.52 -26.52
CA THR A 25 -4.79 -29.37 -27.64
C THR A 25 -3.38 -29.92 -27.48
N SER A 26 -2.51 -29.27 -26.68
CA SER A 26 -1.12 -29.68 -26.50
C SER A 26 -0.94 -30.95 -25.66
N ASP A 27 -1.75 -31.14 -24.62
CA ASP A 27 -1.61 -32.21 -23.64
C ASP A 27 -2.93 -32.96 -23.35
N GLY A 28 -4.01 -32.60 -24.04
CA GLY A 28 -5.34 -33.17 -23.82
C GLY A 28 -5.93 -32.87 -22.43
N SER A 29 -5.38 -31.88 -21.72
CA SER A 29 -5.85 -31.51 -20.38
C SER A 29 -7.17 -30.72 -20.44
N ILE A 30 -8.02 -30.94 -19.44
CA ILE A 30 -9.30 -30.23 -19.30
C ILE A 30 -9.05 -28.99 -18.44
N VAL A 31 -9.39 -27.82 -18.95
CA VAL A 31 -9.30 -26.54 -18.26
C VAL A 31 -10.70 -26.06 -17.90
N LEU A 32 -10.97 -25.91 -16.61
CA LEU A 32 -12.23 -25.38 -16.08
C LEU A 32 -12.03 -23.92 -15.70
N TYR A 33 -12.86 -23.03 -16.23
CA TYR A 33 -12.86 -21.63 -15.85
C TYR A 33 -13.92 -21.40 -14.77
N VAL A 34 -13.53 -20.86 -13.62
CA VAL A 34 -14.42 -20.62 -12.48
C VAL A 34 -14.27 -19.18 -11.99
N PRO A 35 -15.35 -18.39 -11.88
CA PRO A 35 -15.29 -17.05 -11.29
C PRO A 35 -14.79 -17.12 -9.85
N LYS A 36 -13.71 -16.39 -9.53
CA LYS A 36 -13.09 -16.45 -8.20
C LYS A 36 -14.03 -15.99 -7.09
N ASP A 37 -14.92 -15.05 -7.39
CA ASP A 37 -15.95 -14.55 -6.49
C ASP A 37 -17.01 -15.60 -6.14
N LYS A 38 -17.11 -16.70 -6.89
CA LYS A 38 -17.97 -17.85 -6.55
C LYS A 38 -17.27 -18.92 -5.74
N VAL A 39 -16.01 -18.72 -5.38
CA VAL A 39 -15.20 -19.70 -4.64
C VAL A 39 -15.04 -19.27 -3.19
N SER A 40 -15.34 -20.16 -2.26
CA SER A 40 -15.22 -19.91 -0.82
C SER A 40 -14.34 -20.94 -0.11
N ASN A 41 -13.86 -20.61 1.08
CA ASN A 41 -13.14 -21.55 1.94
C ASN A 41 -14.11 -22.52 2.65
N THR A 42 -15.34 -22.08 2.92
CA THR A 42 -16.39 -22.85 3.60
C THR A 42 -17.61 -23.04 2.71
N SER A 43 -18.36 -24.13 2.90
CA SER A 43 -19.58 -24.40 2.14
C SER A 43 -20.66 -23.39 2.50
N LYS A 44 -21.08 -22.56 1.53
CA LYS A 44 -22.14 -21.56 1.67
C LYS A 44 -23.07 -21.61 0.46
N SER A 45 -24.36 -21.33 0.67
CA SER A 45 -25.32 -21.24 -0.43
C SER A 45 -24.88 -20.16 -1.44
N GLY A 46 -24.95 -20.48 -2.74
CA GLY A 46 -24.52 -19.57 -3.81
C GLY A 46 -23.01 -19.54 -4.09
N TYR A 47 -22.22 -20.41 -3.44
CA TYR A 47 -20.77 -20.53 -3.58
C TYR A 47 -20.33 -21.99 -3.73
N VAL A 48 -19.13 -22.19 -4.29
CA VAL A 48 -18.47 -23.48 -4.35
C VAL A 48 -17.20 -23.46 -3.49
N SER A 49 -17.03 -24.45 -2.63
CA SER A 49 -15.83 -24.56 -1.82
C SER A 49 -14.65 -25.12 -2.62
N HIS A 50 -13.42 -24.76 -2.22
CA HIS A 50 -12.20 -25.37 -2.74
C HIS A 50 -12.25 -26.91 -2.70
N ARG A 51 -12.82 -27.48 -1.62
CA ARG A 51 -12.97 -28.94 -1.46
C ARG A 51 -13.92 -29.54 -2.49
N GLN A 52 -15.02 -28.85 -2.80
CA GLN A 52 -15.98 -29.29 -3.82
C GLN A 52 -15.35 -29.26 -5.22
N LEU A 53 -14.57 -28.21 -5.53
CA LEU A 53 -13.82 -28.11 -6.77
C LEU A 53 -12.75 -29.22 -6.91
N GLN A 54 -12.02 -29.53 -5.84
CA GLN A 54 -11.04 -30.63 -5.85
C GLN A 54 -11.71 -32.01 -6.04
N ARG A 55 -12.89 -32.22 -5.44
CA ARG A 55 -13.68 -33.44 -5.69
C ARG A 55 -14.11 -33.53 -7.16
N LEU A 56 -14.54 -32.42 -7.74
CA LEU A 56 -14.90 -32.36 -9.16
C LEU A 56 -13.70 -32.69 -10.05
N VAL A 57 -12.53 -32.09 -9.78
CA VAL A 57 -11.27 -32.38 -10.46
C VAL A 57 -10.95 -33.88 -10.38
N GLY A 58 -11.02 -34.48 -9.19
CA GLY A 58 -10.79 -35.92 -9.01
C GLY A 58 -11.77 -36.80 -9.79
N HIS A 59 -13.05 -36.43 -9.82
CA HIS A 59 -14.07 -37.14 -10.59
C HIS A 59 -13.80 -37.08 -12.10
N LEU A 60 -13.50 -35.89 -12.63
CA LEU A 60 -13.19 -35.69 -14.04
C LEU A 60 -11.88 -36.39 -14.45
N LYS A 61 -10.83 -36.32 -13.62
CA LYS A 61 -9.57 -37.06 -13.84
C LYS A 61 -9.82 -38.56 -13.97
N ARG A 62 -10.66 -39.15 -13.12
CA ARG A 62 -10.98 -40.59 -13.18
C ARG A 62 -11.80 -40.98 -14.40
N ARG A 63 -12.82 -40.17 -14.73
CA ARG A 63 -13.74 -40.44 -15.85
C ARG A 63 -13.05 -40.32 -17.20
N TYR A 64 -12.20 -39.32 -17.35
CA TYR A 64 -11.60 -38.96 -18.64
C TYR A 64 -10.13 -39.38 -18.75
N GLN A 65 -9.49 -39.84 -17.67
CA GLN A 65 -8.06 -40.20 -17.64
C GLN A 65 -7.12 -39.06 -18.10
N SER A 66 -7.59 -37.81 -18.06
CA SER A 66 -6.82 -36.61 -18.40
C SER A 66 -6.56 -35.74 -17.18
N GLN A 67 -5.51 -34.92 -17.25
CA GLN A 67 -5.30 -33.88 -16.24
C GLN A 67 -6.41 -32.83 -16.32
N VAL A 68 -6.75 -32.27 -15.16
CA VAL A 68 -7.81 -31.26 -15.02
C VAL A 68 -7.24 -30.09 -14.22
N HIS A 69 -7.32 -28.90 -14.79
CA HIS A 69 -6.85 -27.65 -14.21
C HIS A 69 -8.02 -26.69 -13.99
N ILE A 70 -7.94 -25.90 -12.92
CA ILE A 70 -8.90 -24.82 -12.64
C ILE A 70 -8.20 -23.49 -12.86
N VAL A 71 -8.80 -22.65 -13.69
CA VAL A 71 -8.40 -21.27 -13.89
C VAL A 71 -9.44 -20.37 -13.24
N TYR A 72 -9.00 -19.57 -12.28
CA TYR A 72 -9.87 -18.62 -11.61
C TYR A 72 -9.98 -17.34 -12.43
N LEU A 73 -11.19 -17.02 -12.88
CA LEU A 73 -11.47 -15.77 -13.58
C LEU A 73 -11.60 -14.62 -12.57
N LYS A 74 -11.08 -13.45 -12.92
CA LYS A 74 -11.44 -12.20 -12.24
C LYS A 74 -12.94 -11.98 -12.39
N SER A 75 -13.59 -11.55 -11.31
CA SER A 75 -15.01 -11.23 -11.35
C SER A 75 -15.21 -9.91 -12.10
N ARG A 76 -16.01 -9.92 -13.17
CA ARG A 76 -16.44 -8.68 -13.84
C ARG A 76 -17.11 -7.69 -12.89
N LYS A 77 -17.74 -8.18 -11.80
CA LYS A 77 -18.33 -7.32 -10.76
C LYS A 77 -17.26 -6.55 -10.01
N VAL A 78 -16.14 -7.20 -9.68
CA VAL A 78 -15.01 -6.58 -8.98
C VAL A 78 -14.29 -5.59 -9.90
N GLU A 79 -14.13 -5.90 -11.19
CA GLU A 79 -13.54 -4.97 -12.16
C GLU A 79 -14.41 -3.72 -12.36
N ASN A 80 -15.73 -3.88 -12.44
CA ASN A 80 -16.66 -2.75 -12.54
C ASN A 80 -16.69 -1.92 -11.24
N LEU A 81 -16.62 -2.59 -10.09
CA LEU A 81 -16.51 -1.92 -8.78
C LEU A 81 -15.20 -1.14 -8.68
N GLU A 82 -14.07 -1.74 -9.07
CA GLU A 82 -12.74 -1.10 -9.10
C GLU A 82 -12.76 0.17 -9.93
N ARG A 83 -13.29 0.10 -11.16
CA ARG A 83 -13.46 1.27 -12.03
C ARG A 83 -14.38 2.32 -11.41
N GLY A 84 -15.54 1.93 -10.91
CA GLY A 84 -16.50 2.87 -10.32
C GLY A 84 -15.94 3.58 -9.09
N VAL A 85 -15.26 2.86 -8.21
CA VAL A 85 -14.63 3.43 -7.01
C VAL A 85 -13.46 4.33 -7.39
N PHE A 86 -12.65 3.94 -8.37
CA PHE A 86 -11.54 4.75 -8.88
C PHE A 86 -12.03 6.12 -9.40
N GLU A 87 -13.04 6.12 -10.26
CA GLU A 87 -13.62 7.36 -10.82
C GLU A 87 -14.23 8.25 -9.73
N LEU A 88 -14.92 7.66 -8.75
CA LEU A 88 -15.51 8.41 -7.63
C LEU A 88 -14.45 9.04 -6.72
N LEU A 89 -13.37 8.31 -6.44
CA LEU A 89 -12.25 8.85 -5.68
C LEU A 89 -11.59 10.01 -6.44
N ASN A 90 -11.32 9.83 -7.73
CA ASN A 90 -10.67 10.86 -8.54
C ASN A 90 -11.54 12.08 -8.81
N SER A 91 -12.87 11.92 -8.92
CA SER A 91 -13.81 13.03 -8.98
C SER A 91 -13.86 13.85 -7.69
N ARG A 92 -13.61 13.23 -6.54
CA ARG A 92 -13.69 13.89 -5.22
C ARG A 92 -12.35 14.47 -4.75
N PHE A 93 -11.25 13.88 -5.17
CA PHE A 93 -9.89 14.21 -4.73
C PHE A 93 -9.02 14.63 -5.91
N ASP A 94 -9.58 15.34 -6.90
CA ASP A 94 -8.87 15.98 -8.01
C ASP A 94 -7.78 15.10 -8.70
N ASN A 95 -8.14 13.85 -9.04
CA ASN A 95 -7.25 12.88 -9.70
C ASN A 95 -5.98 12.49 -8.93
N VAL A 96 -6.00 12.56 -7.60
CA VAL A 96 -4.83 12.22 -6.77
C VAL A 96 -4.56 10.71 -6.72
N VAL A 97 -5.56 9.85 -6.99
CA VAL A 97 -5.38 8.39 -7.06
C VAL A 97 -4.98 8.01 -8.48
N GLU A 98 -3.74 7.56 -8.67
CA GLU A 98 -3.28 7.17 -10.01
C GLU A 98 -3.74 5.77 -10.38
N GLN A 99 -3.77 4.86 -9.40
CA GLN A 99 -4.19 3.47 -9.61
C GLN A 99 -4.92 2.93 -8.38
N LEU A 100 -5.95 2.13 -8.64
CA LEU A 100 -6.68 1.37 -7.63
C LEU A 100 -6.78 -0.07 -8.11
N PHE A 101 -6.36 -1.01 -7.27
CA PHE A 101 -6.55 -2.44 -7.52
C PHE A 101 -7.36 -3.07 -6.41
N LEU A 102 -8.40 -3.82 -6.78
CA LEU A 102 -9.21 -4.59 -5.84
C LEU A 102 -8.96 -6.08 -6.06
N LYS A 103 -8.66 -6.79 -4.98
CA LYS A 103 -8.57 -8.26 -4.97
C LYS A 103 -9.63 -8.81 -4.04
N CYS A 104 -10.44 -9.72 -4.58
CA CYS A 104 -11.25 -10.60 -3.75
C CYS A 104 -10.36 -11.70 -3.15
N ASP A 105 -10.16 -11.65 -1.84
CA ASP A 105 -9.51 -12.73 -1.08
C ASP A 105 -10.52 -13.83 -0.74
N SER A 106 -11.80 -13.46 -0.56
CA SER A 106 -12.92 -14.38 -0.46
C SER A 106 -14.13 -13.86 -1.24
N ALA A 107 -15.22 -14.64 -1.27
CA ALA A 107 -16.50 -14.27 -1.88
C ALA A 107 -17.01 -12.86 -1.56
N PHE A 108 -16.70 -12.34 -0.36
CA PHE A 108 -17.17 -11.04 0.10
C PHE A 108 -16.05 -10.13 0.62
N GLU A 109 -14.83 -10.64 0.76
CA GLU A 109 -13.72 -9.86 1.33
C GLU A 109 -12.82 -9.28 0.25
N ILE A 110 -12.68 -7.95 0.26
CA ILE A 110 -11.85 -7.20 -0.69
C ILE A 110 -10.64 -6.60 0.03
N THR A 111 -9.46 -6.85 -0.51
CA THR A 111 -8.24 -6.09 -0.22
C THR A 111 -8.01 -5.08 -1.33
N ALA A 112 -7.71 -3.84 -0.95
CA ALA A 112 -7.48 -2.74 -1.87
C ALA A 112 -6.02 -2.30 -1.85
N TRP A 113 -5.43 -2.12 -3.03
CA TRP A 113 -4.18 -1.40 -3.20
C TRP A 113 -4.47 -0.05 -3.84
N ILE A 114 -4.12 1.02 -3.14
CA ILE A 114 -4.31 2.39 -3.59
C ILE A 114 -2.93 2.97 -3.86
N PHE A 115 -2.70 3.40 -5.10
CA PHE A 115 -1.53 4.16 -5.50
C PHE A 115 -1.94 5.61 -5.66
N ALA A 116 -1.32 6.48 -4.88
CA ALA A 116 -1.58 7.91 -4.92
C ALA A 116 -0.27 8.67 -4.74
N ASN A 117 -0.14 9.77 -5.45
CA ASN A 117 1.05 10.61 -5.39
C ASN A 117 0.75 11.90 -4.62
N ASN A 118 1.72 12.36 -3.83
CA ASN A 118 1.68 13.65 -3.12
C ASN A 118 0.49 13.84 -2.15
N LEU A 119 0.00 12.77 -1.53
CA LEU A 119 -1.02 12.90 -0.46
C LEU A 119 -0.37 13.29 0.87
N THR A 120 -0.90 14.34 1.51
CA THR A 120 -0.66 14.57 2.93
C THR A 120 -1.38 13.51 3.78
N HIS A 121 -0.91 13.29 5.01
CA HIS A 121 -1.53 12.30 5.92
C HIS A 121 -3.03 12.60 6.18
N ALA A 122 -3.41 13.88 6.23
CA ALA A 122 -4.81 14.30 6.37
C ALA A 122 -5.64 13.88 5.15
N SER A 123 -5.15 14.17 3.94
CA SER A 123 -5.81 13.79 2.68
C SER A 123 -5.93 12.27 2.53
N ARG A 124 -4.90 11.51 2.95
CA ARG A 124 -4.91 10.05 2.94
C ARG A 124 -5.99 9.47 3.85
N SER A 125 -6.14 10.02 5.06
CA SER A 125 -7.22 9.62 5.99
C SER A 125 -8.60 9.87 5.41
N ASP A 126 -8.79 10.98 4.70
CA ASP A 126 -10.08 11.31 4.08
C ASP A 126 -10.39 10.39 2.90
N VAL A 127 -9.41 10.07 2.05
CA VAL A 127 -9.57 9.06 0.99
C VAL A 127 -9.94 7.71 1.59
N GLU A 128 -9.29 7.27 2.68
CA GLU A 128 -9.66 6.02 3.34
C GLU A 128 -11.10 6.04 3.86
N LYS A 129 -11.55 7.13 4.49
CA LYS A 129 -12.93 7.23 5.01
C LYS A 129 -13.94 7.11 3.88
N VAL A 130 -13.70 7.78 2.76
CA VAL A 130 -14.57 7.73 1.59
C VAL A 130 -14.57 6.34 0.98
N PHE A 131 -13.39 5.75 0.81
CA PHE A 131 -13.25 4.39 0.29
C PHE A 131 -13.96 3.36 1.18
N LYS A 132 -13.74 3.42 2.50
CA LYS A 132 -14.42 2.58 3.49
C LYS A 132 -15.94 2.72 3.39
N LYS A 133 -16.44 3.95 3.25
CA LYS A 133 -17.88 4.21 3.07
C LYS A 133 -18.42 3.56 1.78
N LEU A 134 -17.76 3.78 0.64
CA LEU A 134 -18.16 3.21 -0.65
C LEU A 134 -18.18 1.68 -0.64
N ILE A 135 -17.19 1.04 -0.01
CA ILE A 135 -17.16 -0.42 0.12
C ILE A 135 -18.22 -0.90 1.12
N SER A 136 -18.47 -0.19 2.23
CA SER A 136 -19.49 -0.57 3.22
C SER A 136 -20.92 -0.49 2.70
N GLU A 137 -21.18 0.41 1.74
CA GLU A 137 -22.48 0.51 1.05
C GLU A 137 -22.64 -0.58 -0.03
N SER A 138 -21.56 -1.30 -0.36
CA SER A 138 -21.59 -2.46 -1.23
C SER A 138 -21.83 -3.76 -0.45
N SER A 139 -22.12 -4.85 -1.15
CA SER A 139 -22.25 -6.18 -0.52
C SER A 139 -20.91 -6.79 -0.05
N PHE A 140 -19.82 -6.04 -0.08
CA PHE A 140 -18.46 -6.51 0.24
C PHE A 140 -17.99 -5.99 1.60
N THR A 141 -17.16 -6.77 2.27
CA THR A 141 -16.44 -6.40 3.48
C THR A 141 -15.00 -6.03 3.12
N LEU A 142 -14.53 -4.90 3.65
CA LEU A 142 -13.14 -4.48 3.48
C LEU A 142 -12.22 -5.30 4.39
N GLY A 143 -11.27 -6.04 3.81
CA GLY A 143 -10.24 -6.77 4.55
C GLY A 143 -9.10 -5.84 4.97
N SER A 144 -8.38 -5.28 4.00
CA SER A 144 -7.31 -4.31 4.26
C SER A 144 -7.14 -3.29 3.14
N ILE A 145 -6.61 -2.12 3.47
CA ILE A 145 -6.16 -1.11 2.51
C ILE A 145 -4.65 -1.07 2.58
N GLN A 146 -3.99 -1.30 1.45
CA GLN A 146 -2.56 -1.14 1.30
C GLN A 146 -2.28 0.08 0.44
N TRP A 147 -1.56 1.03 1.01
CA TRP A 147 -1.09 2.19 0.28
C TRP A 147 0.25 1.86 -0.34
N LEU A 148 0.35 2.09 -1.64
CA LEU A 148 1.58 2.00 -2.40
C LEU A 148 1.99 3.43 -2.71
N ASP A 149 2.68 4.08 -1.77
CA ASP A 149 3.17 5.44 -1.96
C ASP A 149 4.50 5.39 -2.73
N ALA A 150 4.62 6.18 -3.80
CA ALA A 150 5.87 6.31 -4.56
C ALA A 150 6.93 7.16 -3.81
N GLN A 151 6.54 7.91 -2.78
CA GLN A 151 7.45 8.79 -2.05
C GLN A 151 7.18 8.76 -0.55
N THR A 152 7.84 7.84 0.13
CA THR A 152 8.29 8.08 1.49
C THR A 152 9.48 9.03 1.42
N SER A 153 9.21 10.32 1.20
CA SER A 153 10.27 11.32 1.05
C SER A 153 10.96 11.49 2.39
N LEU A 154 12.01 10.72 2.67
CA LEU A 154 12.82 10.93 3.87
C LEU A 154 13.50 12.31 3.80
N PRO A 155 13.74 12.99 4.94
CA PRO A 155 14.41 14.27 4.93
C PRO A 155 15.81 14.13 4.34
N THR A 156 16.18 15.09 3.50
CA THR A 156 17.53 15.13 2.95
C THR A 156 18.55 15.46 4.04
N ILE A 157 19.83 15.19 3.78
CA ILE A 157 20.91 15.57 4.69
C ILE A 157 20.88 17.08 4.97
N PHE A 158 20.50 17.91 3.99
CA PHE A 158 20.36 19.34 4.16
C PHE A 158 19.24 19.70 5.13
N ASN A 159 18.07 19.05 5.03
CA ASN A 159 16.96 19.27 5.96
C ASN A 159 17.39 18.96 7.40
N ILE A 160 18.13 17.87 7.61
CA ILE A 160 18.67 17.49 8.92
C ILE A 160 19.64 18.56 9.44
N LEU A 161 20.54 19.09 8.60
CA LEU A 161 21.49 20.13 9.02
C LEU A 161 20.80 21.46 9.33
N VAL A 162 19.79 21.86 8.55
CA VAL A 162 18.98 23.06 8.78
C VAL A 162 18.20 22.94 10.09
N ALA A 163 17.53 21.80 10.32
CA ALA A 163 16.82 21.52 11.57
C ALA A 163 17.80 21.55 12.77
N THR A 164 18.95 20.91 12.62
CA THR A 164 20.03 20.94 13.62
C THR A 164 20.42 22.38 13.91
N LYS A 165 20.68 23.23 12.90
CA LYS A 165 21.06 24.64 13.06
C LYS A 165 20.05 25.46 13.86
N SER A 166 18.77 25.27 13.59
CA SER A 166 17.67 26.02 14.20
C SER A 166 17.44 25.62 15.66
N LEU A 167 17.65 24.35 16.01
CA LEU A 167 17.30 23.78 17.31
C LEU A 167 18.48 23.62 18.28
N GLN A 168 19.71 24.01 17.90
CA GLN A 168 20.90 23.72 18.71
C GLN A 168 20.80 24.21 20.16
N PRO A 169 21.24 23.40 21.14
CA PRO A 169 21.63 21.98 21.02
C PRO A 169 20.42 21.06 20.82
N VAL A 170 20.48 20.12 19.86
CA VAL A 170 19.33 19.27 19.47
C VAL A 170 19.47 17.83 19.99
N SER A 171 18.43 17.29 20.63
CA SER A 171 18.34 15.87 20.99
C SER A 171 17.64 15.07 19.88
N LEU A 172 17.77 13.74 19.88
CA LEU A 172 17.05 12.89 18.91
C LEU A 172 15.54 13.08 19.01
N GLU A 173 15.00 13.16 20.23
CA GLU A 173 13.57 13.40 20.49
C GLU A 173 13.11 14.75 19.94
N MET A 174 13.90 15.81 20.13
CA MET A 174 13.58 17.13 19.59
C MET A 174 13.61 17.15 18.06
N ALA A 175 14.60 16.47 17.46
CA ALA A 175 14.70 16.36 16.01
C ALA A 175 13.56 15.51 15.42
N GLN A 176 13.16 14.42 16.10
CA GLN A 176 12.03 13.60 15.69
C GLN A 176 10.73 14.41 15.71
N LYS A 177 10.46 15.10 16.82
CA LYS A 177 9.27 15.97 16.95
C LYS A 177 9.23 17.06 15.89
N TYR A 178 10.39 17.64 15.54
CA TYR A 178 10.48 18.65 14.49
C TYR A 178 10.09 18.11 13.10
N PHE A 179 10.41 16.84 12.82
CA PHE A 179 10.10 16.21 11.54
C PHE A 179 8.80 15.40 11.55
N GLU A 180 8.12 15.26 12.69
CA GLU A 180 6.91 14.43 12.83
C GLU A 180 5.77 14.90 11.91
N GLU A 181 5.63 16.21 11.74
CA GLU A 181 4.58 16.82 10.91
C GLU A 181 4.84 16.65 9.39
N GLU A 182 6.10 16.75 8.96
CA GLU A 182 6.47 16.67 7.53
C GLU A 182 6.90 15.25 7.10
N PHE A 183 7.35 14.41 8.03
CA PHE A 183 7.98 13.11 7.77
C PHE A 183 7.61 12.07 8.84
N PRO A 184 6.39 11.53 8.81
CA PRO A 184 5.85 10.64 9.85
C PRO A 184 6.55 9.27 9.94
N GLU A 185 7.33 8.87 8.94
CA GLU A 185 8.01 7.57 8.91
C GLU A 185 9.42 7.56 9.52
N ILE A 186 9.87 8.68 10.07
CA ILE A 186 11.21 8.76 10.66
C ILE A 186 11.25 7.94 11.95
N SER A 187 12.05 6.88 11.92
CA SER A 187 12.43 6.14 13.14
C SER A 187 13.69 6.73 13.79
N ASP A 188 13.76 6.65 15.11
CA ASP A 188 14.95 7.05 15.88
C ASP A 188 16.22 6.36 15.39
N ARG A 189 16.10 5.09 15.02
CA ARG A 189 17.23 4.30 14.48
C ARG A 189 17.74 4.89 13.18
N TRP A 190 16.84 5.34 12.30
CA TRP A 190 17.22 5.98 11.04
C TRP A 190 17.87 7.33 11.28
N LEU A 191 17.26 8.16 12.13
CA LEU A 191 17.75 9.50 12.45
C LEU A 191 19.14 9.44 13.11
N ASN A 192 19.32 8.51 14.06
CA ASN A 192 20.61 8.27 14.70
C ASN A 192 21.69 7.84 13.70
N ARG A 193 21.36 6.98 12.72
CA ARG A 193 22.29 6.62 11.63
C ARG A 193 22.68 7.81 10.77
N GLN A 194 21.78 8.77 10.55
CA GLN A 194 22.12 9.98 9.80
C GLN A 194 23.04 10.90 10.61
N TYR A 195 22.77 11.10 11.90
CA TYR A 195 23.66 11.86 12.79
C TYR A 195 25.04 11.20 12.92
N ASP A 196 25.12 9.86 12.98
CA ASP A 196 26.40 9.14 12.98
C ASP A 196 27.20 9.39 11.68
N LYS A 197 26.54 9.46 10.52
CA LYS A 197 27.19 9.83 9.26
C LYS A 197 27.68 11.28 9.27
N LEU A 198 26.92 12.19 9.85
CA LEU A 198 27.28 13.60 9.98
C LEU A 198 28.45 13.81 10.96
N LEU A 199 28.49 13.04 12.04
CA LEU A 199 29.62 12.97 12.98
C LEU A 199 30.89 12.51 12.27
N LYS A 200 30.83 11.40 11.52
CA LYS A 200 31.98 10.89 10.75
C LYS A 200 32.50 11.89 9.71
N LYS A 201 31.62 12.74 9.17
CA LYS A 201 31.99 13.81 8.22
C LYS A 201 32.50 15.09 8.90
N GLY A 202 32.43 15.17 10.24
CA GLY A 202 32.83 16.33 11.03
C GLY A 202 31.90 17.55 10.86
N LEU A 203 30.64 17.33 10.45
CA LEU A 203 29.64 18.39 10.25
C LEU A 203 28.83 18.67 11.53
N VAL A 204 28.76 17.68 12.41
CA VAL A 204 28.05 17.73 13.69
C VAL A 204 29.00 17.26 14.78
N LEU A 205 28.88 17.84 15.98
CA LEU A 205 29.50 17.39 17.22
C LEU A 205 28.42 16.79 18.12
N ARG A 206 28.82 15.78 18.88
CA ARG A 206 27.98 15.18 19.90
C ARG A 206 28.51 15.58 21.26
N GLU A 207 27.65 16.19 22.06
CA GLU A 207 27.94 16.46 23.46
C GLU A 207 27.56 15.22 24.28
N HIS A 208 28.54 14.63 24.96
CA HIS A 208 28.37 13.34 25.63
C HIS A 208 27.45 13.44 26.86
N ASP A 209 27.49 14.57 27.57
CA ASP A 209 26.77 14.78 28.82
C ASP A 209 25.25 14.85 28.60
N PHE A 210 24.81 15.52 27.54
CA PHE A 210 23.39 15.75 27.25
C PHE A 210 22.86 14.91 26.07
N LYS A 211 23.70 14.06 25.45
CA LYS A 211 23.39 13.31 24.22
C LYS A 211 22.79 14.20 23.13
N SER A 212 23.26 15.44 23.06
CA SER A 212 22.80 16.46 22.12
C SER A 212 23.77 16.60 20.96
N TYR A 213 23.27 17.13 19.86
CA TYR A 213 23.99 17.38 18.63
C TYR A 213 24.05 18.88 18.35
N SER A 214 25.21 19.37 17.92
CA SER A 214 25.46 20.76 17.55
C SER A 214 26.28 20.80 16.25
N LEU A 215 26.05 21.78 15.37
CA LEU A 215 26.85 21.90 14.15
C LEU A 215 28.27 22.38 14.46
N THR A 216 29.23 21.90 13.69
CA THR A 216 30.58 22.48 13.61
C THR A 216 30.59 23.72 12.72
N ALA A 217 31.69 24.48 12.75
CA ALA A 217 31.95 25.53 11.77
C ALA A 217 31.85 25.01 10.32
N LYS A 218 32.41 23.82 10.05
CA LYS A 218 32.30 23.13 8.77
C LYS A 218 30.86 22.75 8.41
N GLY A 219 30.06 22.35 9.40
CA GLY A 219 28.62 22.10 9.22
C GLY A 219 27.85 23.36 8.86
N LEU A 220 28.18 24.50 9.47
CA LEU A 220 27.56 25.80 9.19
C LEU A 220 27.87 26.31 7.79
N GLU A 221 29.09 26.08 7.28
CA GLU A 221 29.48 26.45 5.90
C GLU A 221 28.67 25.70 4.82
N VAL A 222 28.27 24.47 5.11
CA VAL A 222 27.52 23.62 4.17
C VAL A 222 26.02 23.92 4.18
N VAL A 223 25.51 24.53 5.25
CA VAL A 223 24.09 24.89 5.36
C VAL A 223 23.80 26.13 4.49
N PRO A 224 22.86 26.06 3.53
CA PRO A 224 22.48 27.22 2.75
C PRO A 224 22.04 28.38 3.66
N ASN A 225 22.60 29.57 3.44
CA ASN A 225 22.21 30.78 4.15
C ASN A 225 21.44 31.74 3.23
N PRO A 226 20.16 31.47 2.92
CA PRO A 226 19.36 32.38 2.14
C PRO A 226 19.16 33.69 2.93
N LYS A 227 19.45 34.84 2.32
CA LYS A 227 19.26 36.18 2.91
C LYS A 227 17.78 36.63 2.89
N ASN A 228 16.85 35.73 3.18
CA ASN A 228 15.42 36.00 3.19
C ASN A 228 14.81 35.74 4.58
N ARG A 229 13.55 36.11 4.79
CA ARG A 229 12.81 35.94 6.06
C ARG A 229 12.69 34.48 6.55
N TYR A 230 12.96 33.50 5.70
CA TYR A 230 12.96 32.07 6.02
C TYR A 230 14.37 31.54 6.37
N SER A 231 15.34 32.44 6.56
CA SER A 231 16.68 32.06 6.99
C SER A 231 16.64 31.35 8.34
N SER A 232 17.37 30.23 8.41
CA SER A 232 17.63 29.51 9.67
C SER A 232 18.27 30.42 10.74
N ASP A 233 19.02 31.46 10.36
CA ASP A 233 19.61 32.40 11.30
C ASP A 233 18.56 33.33 11.93
N ILE A 234 17.54 33.74 11.15
CA ILE A 234 16.45 34.58 11.66
C ILE A 234 15.57 33.76 12.59
N SER A 235 15.21 32.52 12.21
CA SER A 235 14.44 31.62 13.07
C SER A 235 15.16 31.33 14.39
N ARG A 236 16.48 31.12 14.35
CA ARG A 236 17.31 30.93 15.55
C ARG A 236 17.36 32.20 16.41
N ALA A 237 17.56 33.36 15.80
CA ALA A 237 17.59 34.63 16.53
C ALA A 237 16.24 34.93 17.22
N LEU A 238 15.12 34.65 16.54
CA LEU A 238 13.78 34.76 17.11
C LEU A 238 13.57 33.75 18.25
N ALA A 239 13.97 32.49 18.07
CA ALA A 239 13.87 31.47 19.11
C ALA A 239 14.70 31.82 20.36
N LEU A 240 15.89 32.40 20.18
CA LEU A 240 16.71 32.93 21.28
C LEU A 240 16.08 34.16 21.95
N GLY A 241 15.43 35.02 21.19
CA GLY A 241 14.70 36.19 21.70
C GLY A 241 13.48 35.81 22.55
N VAL A 242 12.75 34.77 22.15
CA VAL A 242 11.62 34.21 22.92
C VAL A 242 12.09 33.47 24.17
N ARG A 243 13.30 32.88 24.15
CA ARG A 243 13.92 32.18 25.29
C ARG A 243 14.55 33.11 26.34
N LYS A 244 14.30 34.42 26.33
CA LYS A 244 14.90 35.33 27.33
C LYS A 244 14.24 35.20 28.72
N TRP A 245 15.06 34.70 29.65
CA TRP A 245 15.18 34.96 31.11
C TRP A 245 13.90 34.94 31.95
#